data_AF-A0AAN5CCU5-F1
#
_entry.id   AF-A0AAN5CCU5-F1
#
_cell.length_a   1.000
_cell.length_b   1.000
_cell.length_c   1.000
_cell.angle_alpha   90.00
_cell.angle_beta   90.00
_cell.angle_gamma   90.00
#
_symmetry.space_group_name_H-M   'P 1'
#
loop_
_entity.id
_entity.type
_entity.pdbx_description
1 polymer ?
#
loop_
_entity_poly.entity_id
_entity_poly.type
_entity_poly.pdbx_seq_one_letter_code
_entity_poly.pdbx_strand_id
1 'polypeptide(L)'
;MQRGNSRGKLETEQLMNADEKNTVRDEQRRSGEQKSELMNENQILRSENSDLIRENNRLKNQNEEIRDKYAEIEKLNSRLSSENKQCILQHSKLKTILQDSSLGDLQRVKQMLIFNEFETLEKHLICKSISNGRIIYFDNKKPFTLSAFMNGNRKKADLKELNEEHKCLFSGTIENIVYLTTITNKTATVFRATFEETSVTCEQINKMHTSEVSFSKYQPMYSVDRKGKRIIYMIQDKLNKAQGIMYDISEIKFISQHVEFVHRY
;
A
#
# COMPACT_ATOMS: atom_id res chain seq x y z
N MET A 1 -119.02 -21.77 62.52
CA MET A 1 -117.56 -22.03 62.61
C MET A 1 -116.92 -21.71 61.26
N GLN A 2 -116.39 -20.49 61.04
CA GLN A 2 -115.59 -20.12 59.86
C GLN A 2 -114.60 -18.99 60.22
N ARG A 3 -113.65 -19.25 61.13
CA ARG A 3 -112.55 -18.31 61.46
C ARG A 3 -111.14 -18.92 61.29
N GLY A 4 -111.03 -20.15 60.78
CA GLY A 4 -109.75 -20.87 60.63
C GLY A 4 -109.04 -20.71 59.28
N ASN A 5 -109.72 -20.22 58.23
CA ASN A 5 -109.16 -20.23 56.86
C ASN A 5 -108.48 -18.90 56.44
N SER A 6 -108.65 -17.82 57.21
CA SER A 6 -108.05 -16.51 56.91
C SER A 6 -106.63 -16.38 57.47
N ARG A 7 -106.33 -17.05 58.59
CA ARG A 7 -105.04 -16.96 59.29
C ARG A 7 -103.92 -17.72 58.56
N GLY A 8 -104.22 -18.91 58.03
CA GLY A 8 -103.28 -19.68 57.21
C GLY A 8 -102.94 -19.02 55.87
N LYS A 9 -103.87 -18.25 55.28
CA LYS A 9 -103.62 -17.41 54.10
C LYS A 9 -102.70 -16.23 54.42
N LEU A 10 -102.92 -15.56 55.55
CA LEU A 10 -102.06 -14.47 56.02
C LEU A 10 -100.63 -14.94 56.35
N GLU A 11 -100.46 -16.11 56.96
CA GLU A 11 -99.13 -16.67 57.27
C GLU A 11 -98.37 -17.10 56.00
N THR A 12 -99.05 -17.68 55.01
CA THR A 12 -98.43 -18.02 53.72
C THR A 12 -98.05 -16.78 52.91
N GLU A 13 -98.88 -15.74 52.92
CA GLU A 13 -98.58 -14.46 52.27
C GLU A 13 -97.43 -13.71 52.97
N GLN A 14 -97.30 -13.82 54.29
CA GLN A 14 -96.17 -13.28 55.04
C GLN A 14 -94.86 -14.02 54.75
N LEU A 15 -94.90 -15.35 54.62
CA LEU A 15 -93.74 -16.16 54.24
C LEU A 15 -93.27 -15.85 52.81
N MET A 16 -94.20 -15.80 51.84
CA MET A 16 -93.86 -15.43 50.45
C MET A 16 -93.26 -14.03 50.36
N ASN A 17 -93.80 -13.05 51.10
CA ASN A 17 -93.25 -11.70 51.17
C ASN A 17 -91.85 -11.65 51.82
N ALA A 18 -91.57 -12.54 52.78
CA ALA A 18 -90.25 -12.63 53.41
C ALA A 18 -89.21 -13.24 52.43
N ASP A 19 -89.61 -14.27 51.68
CA ASP A 19 -88.76 -14.90 50.66
C ASP A 19 -88.48 -13.95 49.48
N GLU A 20 -89.47 -13.19 49.02
CA GLU A 20 -89.26 -12.14 48.02
C GLU A 20 -88.29 -11.06 48.51
N LYS A 21 -88.44 -10.58 49.76
CA LYS A 21 -87.52 -9.59 50.35
C LYS A 21 -86.09 -10.12 50.46
N ASN A 22 -85.91 -11.39 50.81
CA ASN A 22 -84.59 -12.02 50.87
C ASN A 22 -83.99 -12.15 49.48
N THR A 23 -84.79 -12.56 48.48
CA THR A 23 -84.35 -12.66 47.08
C THR A 23 -83.89 -11.31 46.53
N VAL A 24 -84.67 -10.25 46.73
CA VAL A 24 -84.32 -8.88 46.31
C VAL A 24 -83.04 -8.41 47.01
N ARG A 25 -82.86 -8.71 48.30
CA ARG A 25 -81.65 -8.36 49.04
C ARG A 25 -80.42 -9.08 48.47
N ASP A 26 -80.54 -10.36 48.12
CA ASP A 26 -79.45 -11.14 47.53
C ASP A 26 -79.08 -10.64 46.13
N GLU A 27 -80.08 -10.27 45.32
CA GLU A 27 -79.85 -9.65 44.01
C GLU A 27 -79.18 -8.27 44.14
N GLN A 28 -79.60 -7.44 45.10
CA GLN A 28 -78.94 -6.17 45.39
C GLN A 28 -77.49 -6.37 45.82
N ARG A 29 -77.21 -7.42 46.62
CA ARG A 29 -75.84 -7.73 47.04
C ARG A 29 -74.97 -8.15 45.87
N ARG A 30 -75.46 -9.05 45.01
CA ARG A 30 -74.74 -9.49 43.79
C ARG A 30 -74.52 -8.34 42.81
N SER A 31 -75.51 -7.47 42.64
CA SER A 31 -75.39 -6.27 41.80
C SER A 31 -74.34 -5.30 42.36
N GLY A 32 -74.28 -5.14 43.70
CA GLY A 32 -73.25 -4.36 44.37
C GLY A 32 -71.84 -4.94 44.19
N GLU A 33 -71.69 -6.26 44.31
CA GLU A 33 -70.43 -6.99 44.07
C GLU A 33 -69.96 -6.79 42.61
N GLN A 34 -70.83 -7.03 41.62
CA GLN A 34 -70.54 -6.81 40.19
C GLN A 34 -70.14 -5.36 39.89
N LYS A 35 -70.83 -4.39 40.49
CA LYS A 35 -70.50 -2.97 40.32
C LYS A 35 -69.10 -2.65 40.86
N SER A 36 -68.71 -3.25 41.99
CA SER A 36 -67.37 -3.09 42.56
C SER A 36 -66.30 -3.71 41.68
N GLU A 37 -66.55 -4.89 41.10
CA GLU A 37 -65.63 -5.55 40.16
C GLU A 37 -65.42 -4.70 38.90
N LEU A 38 -66.49 -4.22 38.28
CA LEU A 38 -66.42 -3.34 37.10
C LEU A 38 -65.71 -2.02 37.38
N MET A 39 -65.81 -1.50 38.61
CA MET A 39 -65.11 -0.28 39.02
C MET A 39 -63.60 -0.53 39.14
N ASN A 40 -63.20 -1.66 39.71
CA ASN A 40 -61.81 -2.08 39.80
C ASN A 40 -61.21 -2.32 38.41
N GLU A 41 -61.92 -3.02 37.53
CA GLU A 41 -61.49 -3.28 36.16
C GLU A 41 -61.31 -1.96 35.38
N ASN A 42 -62.25 -1.01 35.51
CA ASN A 42 -62.11 0.31 34.92
C ASN A 42 -60.89 1.08 35.44
N GLN A 43 -60.56 0.94 36.73
CA GLN A 43 -59.39 1.58 37.30
C GLN A 43 -58.09 0.99 36.73
N ILE A 44 -58.03 -0.33 36.57
CA ILE A 44 -56.90 -1.03 35.94
C ILE A 44 -56.73 -0.56 34.50
N LEU A 45 -57.79 -0.59 33.70
CA LEU A 45 -57.77 -0.16 32.30
C LEU A 45 -57.32 1.31 32.14
N ARG A 46 -57.72 2.20 33.06
CA ARG A 46 -57.25 3.60 33.07
C ARG A 46 -55.76 3.72 33.36
N SER A 47 -55.24 2.88 34.26
CA SER A 47 -53.81 2.83 34.56
C SER A 47 -53.02 2.35 33.34
N GLU A 48 -53.44 1.22 32.74
CA GLU A 48 -52.80 0.66 31.55
C GLU A 48 -52.82 1.63 30.38
N ASN A 49 -53.94 2.32 30.15
CA ASN A 49 -54.03 3.32 29.10
C ASN A 49 -53.09 4.52 29.35
N SER A 50 -52.92 4.92 30.61
CA SER A 50 -51.97 5.98 30.98
C SER A 50 -50.52 5.55 30.73
N ASP A 51 -50.19 4.28 30.96
CA ASP A 51 -48.87 3.72 30.66
C ASP A 51 -48.61 3.64 29.16
N LEU A 52 -49.61 3.22 28.38
CA LEU A 52 -49.53 3.21 26.91
C LEU A 52 -49.32 4.61 26.33
N ILE A 53 -49.99 5.63 26.86
CA ILE A 53 -49.79 7.03 26.44
C ILE A 53 -48.36 7.48 26.73
N ARG A 54 -47.82 7.16 27.91
CA ARG A 54 -46.43 7.49 28.27
C ARG A 54 -45.44 6.81 27.33
N GLU A 55 -45.64 5.53 27.05
CA GLU A 55 -44.76 4.78 26.15
C GLU A 55 -44.83 5.30 24.71
N ASN A 56 -46.02 5.65 24.22
CA ASN A 56 -46.20 6.22 22.90
C ASN A 56 -45.48 7.58 22.76
N ASN A 57 -45.58 8.44 23.78
CA ASN A 57 -44.83 9.69 23.81
C ASN A 57 -43.31 9.46 23.83
N ARG A 58 -42.83 8.47 24.57
CA ARG A 58 -41.41 8.08 24.59
C ARG A 58 -40.94 7.65 23.20
N LEU A 59 -41.69 6.79 22.52
CA LEU A 59 -41.38 6.33 21.17
C LEU A 59 -41.42 7.47 20.14
N LYS A 60 -42.36 8.41 20.28
CA LYS A 60 -42.45 9.59 19.41
C LYS A 60 -41.19 10.46 19.53
N ASN A 61 -40.72 10.72 20.74
CA ASN A 61 -39.49 11.48 20.97
C ASN A 61 -38.27 10.75 20.39
N GLN A 62 -38.17 9.43 20.58
CA GLN A 62 -37.09 8.63 19.97
C GLN A 62 -37.10 8.71 18.44
N ASN A 63 -38.27 8.69 17.82
CA ASN A 63 -38.39 8.85 16.37
C ASN A 63 -37.96 10.24 15.88
N GLU A 64 -38.22 11.30 16.65
CA GLU A 64 -37.74 12.65 16.34
C GLU A 64 -36.20 12.72 16.41
N GLU A 65 -35.58 12.18 17.48
CA GLU A 65 -34.12 12.11 17.59
C GLU A 65 -33.47 11.32 16.44
N ILE A 66 -34.10 10.23 16.00
CA ILE A 66 -33.61 9.45 14.86
C ILE A 66 -33.69 10.27 13.57
N ARG A 67 -34.77 11.03 13.34
CA ARG A 67 -34.89 11.90 12.16
C ARG A 67 -33.82 12.97 12.12
N ASP A 68 -33.51 13.58 13.26
CA ASP A 68 -32.46 14.60 13.36
C ASP A 68 -31.08 14.02 13.00
N LYS A 69 -30.77 12.83 13.52
CA LYS A 69 -29.53 12.10 13.16
C LYS A 69 -29.46 11.76 11.68
N TYR A 70 -30.57 11.34 11.07
CA TYR A 70 -30.62 11.09 9.62
C TYR A 70 -30.33 12.36 8.80
N ALA A 71 -30.90 13.50 9.18
CA ALA A 71 -30.66 14.77 8.51
C ALA A 71 -29.19 15.23 8.62
N GLU A 72 -28.54 14.97 9.76
CA GLU A 72 -27.12 15.25 9.96
C GLU A 72 -26.24 14.37 9.06
N ILE A 73 -26.53 13.07 8.98
CA ILE A 73 -25.83 12.12 8.09
C ILE A 73 -25.96 12.55 6.62
N GLU A 74 -27.15 12.99 6.20
CA GLU A 74 -27.38 13.44 4.82
C GLU A 74 -26.55 14.69 4.47
N LYS A 75 -26.43 15.64 5.40
CA LYS A 75 -25.55 16.80 5.26
C LYS A 75 -24.08 16.39 5.15
N LEU A 76 -23.61 15.47 5.99
CA LEU A 76 -22.23 14.97 5.94
C LEU A 76 -21.93 14.26 4.61
N ASN A 77 -22.84 13.41 4.14
CA ASN A 77 -22.70 12.72 2.85
C ASN A 77 -22.63 13.72 1.67
N SER A 78 -23.46 14.76 1.70
CA SER A 78 -23.45 15.81 0.67
C SER A 78 -22.12 16.57 0.63
N ARG A 79 -21.55 16.84 1.80
CA ARG A 79 -20.23 17.46 1.93
C ARG A 79 -19.11 16.55 1.41
N LEU A 80 -19.07 15.29 1.85
CA LEU A 80 -18.08 14.31 1.38
C LEU A 80 -18.16 14.10 -0.14
N SER A 81 -19.36 14.04 -0.71
CA SER A 81 -19.55 13.93 -2.16
C SER A 81 -18.96 15.13 -2.91
N SER A 82 -19.12 16.33 -2.36
CA SER A 82 -18.56 17.56 -2.94
C SER A 82 -17.03 17.60 -2.85
N GLU A 83 -16.47 17.23 -1.70
CA GLU A 83 -15.02 17.12 -1.50
C GLU A 83 -14.39 16.06 -2.43
N ASN A 84 -15.05 14.92 -2.61
CA ASN A 84 -14.59 13.86 -3.51
C ASN A 84 -14.57 14.32 -4.98
N LYS A 85 -15.59 15.05 -5.42
CA LYS A 85 -15.62 15.66 -6.77
C LYS A 85 -14.46 16.64 -6.97
N GLN A 86 -14.14 17.45 -5.96
CA GLN A 86 -12.99 18.37 -6.03
C GLN A 86 -11.67 17.61 -6.11
N CYS A 87 -11.51 16.54 -5.33
CA CYS A 87 -10.32 15.69 -5.36
C CYS A 87 -10.12 15.05 -6.75
N ILE A 88 -11.18 14.47 -7.33
CA ILE A 88 -11.16 13.90 -8.68
C ILE A 88 -10.75 14.97 -9.71
N LEU A 89 -11.29 16.19 -9.60
CA LEU A 89 -10.93 17.29 -10.49
C LEU A 89 -9.45 17.67 -10.35
N GLN A 90 -8.94 17.81 -9.12
CA GLN A 90 -7.52 18.10 -8.89
C GLN A 90 -6.61 17.00 -9.44
N HIS A 91 -6.95 15.73 -9.21
CA HIS A 91 -6.21 14.60 -9.73
C HIS A 91 -6.20 14.60 -11.28
N SER A 92 -7.32 14.91 -11.91
CA SER A 92 -7.39 15.02 -13.38
C SER A 92 -6.47 16.13 -13.91
N LYS A 93 -6.45 17.30 -13.25
CA LYS A 93 -5.56 18.42 -13.61
C LYS A 93 -4.09 18.04 -13.47
N LEU A 94 -3.72 17.41 -12.36
CA LEU A 94 -2.35 16.94 -12.13
C LEU A 94 -1.92 15.91 -13.17
N LYS A 95 -2.83 15.00 -13.55
CA LYS A 95 -2.56 14.01 -14.61
C LYS A 95 -2.30 14.69 -15.96
N THR A 96 -3.09 15.69 -16.33
CA THR A 96 -2.87 16.47 -17.55
C THR A 96 -1.53 17.21 -17.51
N ILE A 97 -1.22 17.91 -16.40
CA ILE A 97 0.08 18.59 -16.22
C ILE A 97 1.24 17.60 -16.37
N LEU A 98 1.12 16.40 -15.80
CA LEU A 98 2.16 15.37 -15.90
C LEU A 98 2.34 14.89 -17.34
N GLN A 99 1.24 14.69 -18.08
CA GLN A 99 1.26 14.29 -19.49
C GLN A 99 1.84 15.37 -20.41
N ASP A 100 1.59 16.64 -20.11
CA ASP A 100 2.07 17.79 -20.88
C ASP A 100 3.50 18.20 -20.52
N SER A 101 4.00 17.77 -19.35
CA SER A 101 5.39 17.98 -18.93
C SER A 101 6.33 16.95 -19.57
N SER A 102 7.63 17.28 -19.70
CA SER A 102 8.68 16.36 -20.17
C SER A 102 8.82 15.07 -19.33
N LEU A 103 8.16 14.99 -18.15
CA LEU A 103 7.99 13.76 -17.38
C LEU A 103 6.98 12.77 -18.00
N GLY A 104 6.02 13.23 -18.81
CA GLY A 104 5.10 12.36 -19.56
C GLY A 104 5.84 11.51 -20.59
N ASP A 105 6.92 12.03 -21.16
CA ASP A 105 7.82 11.29 -22.05
C ASP A 105 8.69 10.29 -21.28
N LEU A 106 9.14 10.63 -20.07
CA LEU A 106 9.80 9.67 -19.14
C LEU A 106 8.84 8.57 -18.64
N GLN A 107 7.54 8.86 -18.46
CA GLN A 107 6.54 7.84 -18.11
C GLN A 107 6.20 6.92 -19.27
N ARG A 108 6.24 7.40 -20.53
CA ARG A 108 6.21 6.53 -21.72
C ARG A 108 7.41 5.59 -21.76
N VAL A 109 8.59 6.03 -21.32
CA VAL A 109 9.75 5.15 -21.14
C VAL A 109 9.58 4.18 -19.95
N LYS A 110 8.76 4.53 -18.94
CA LYS A 110 8.42 3.67 -17.79
C LYS A 110 7.29 2.66 -18.07
N GLN A 111 6.61 2.71 -19.22
CA GLN A 111 5.83 1.56 -19.69
C GLN A 111 6.79 0.42 -19.99
N MET A 112 7.13 -0.28 -18.91
CA MET A 112 7.67 -1.61 -18.80
C MET A 112 8.47 -2.05 -20.03
N LEU A 113 9.80 -2.11 -19.88
CA LEU A 113 10.51 -3.32 -20.29
C LEU A 113 9.79 -4.51 -19.65
N ILE A 114 8.72 -4.96 -20.27
CA ILE A 114 8.11 -6.23 -19.96
C ILE A 114 9.16 -7.22 -20.43
N PHE A 115 9.86 -7.86 -19.49
CA PHE A 115 10.83 -8.92 -19.74
C PHE A 115 10.13 -10.19 -20.27
N ASN A 116 9.28 -10.05 -21.29
CA ASN A 116 8.58 -11.17 -21.92
C ASN A 116 9.44 -11.88 -22.96
N GLU A 117 10.59 -11.32 -23.32
CA GLU A 117 11.60 -11.99 -24.11
C GLU A 117 12.84 -12.15 -23.24
N PHE A 118 12.98 -13.33 -22.64
CA PHE A 118 14.26 -13.76 -22.12
C PHE A 118 15.24 -13.78 -23.30
N GLU A 119 16.10 -12.76 -23.41
CA GLU A 119 17.23 -12.85 -24.32
C GLU A 119 18.10 -14.00 -23.80
N THR A 120 18.15 -15.10 -24.56
CA THR A 120 19.05 -16.21 -24.27
C THR A 120 20.48 -15.69 -24.40
N LEU A 121 21.07 -15.30 -23.27
CA LEU A 121 22.46 -14.89 -23.25
C LEU A 121 23.33 -16.13 -23.47
N GLU A 122 24.02 -16.20 -24.61
CA GLU A 122 24.94 -17.29 -24.93
C GLU A 122 26.12 -17.39 -23.96
N LYS A 123 26.37 -16.33 -23.16
CA LYS A 123 27.53 -16.20 -22.26
C LYS A 123 27.14 -15.53 -20.94
N HIS A 124 27.88 -15.84 -19.88
CA HIS A 124 27.75 -15.15 -18.60
C HIS A 124 28.27 -13.72 -18.72
N LEU A 125 27.37 -12.75 -18.69
CA LEU A 125 27.67 -11.32 -18.75
C LEU A 125 27.40 -10.68 -17.38
N ILE A 126 28.19 -9.66 -17.02
CA ILE A 126 27.85 -8.78 -15.89
C ILE A 126 26.76 -7.83 -16.39
N CYS A 127 25.61 -7.86 -15.73
CA CYS A 127 24.47 -6.99 -15.99
C CYS A 127 24.37 -5.90 -14.92
N LYS A 128 24.23 -4.64 -15.33
CA LYS A 128 23.93 -3.52 -14.41
C LYS A 128 22.87 -2.62 -15.05
N SER A 129 21.79 -2.36 -14.31
CA SER A 129 20.84 -1.30 -14.66
C SER A 129 21.42 0.05 -14.23
N ILE A 130 21.37 1.03 -15.12
CA ILE A 130 21.78 2.40 -14.84
C ILE A 130 20.57 3.32 -14.63
N SER A 131 20.80 4.52 -14.08
CA SER A 131 19.74 5.45 -13.60
C SER A 131 18.67 5.79 -14.65
N ASN A 132 19.00 5.76 -15.93
CA ASN A 132 18.06 6.03 -17.03
C ASN A 132 17.28 4.78 -17.50
N GLY A 133 17.33 3.68 -16.73
CA GLY A 133 16.64 2.43 -17.02
C GLY A 133 17.31 1.54 -18.07
N ARG A 134 18.46 1.94 -18.62
CA ARG A 134 19.20 1.10 -19.57
C ARG A 134 19.92 -0.03 -18.84
N ILE A 135 19.92 -1.19 -19.48
CA ILE A 135 20.66 -2.36 -19.01
C ILE A 135 21.96 -2.47 -19.80
N ILE A 136 23.06 -2.59 -19.07
CA ILE A 136 24.41 -2.70 -19.61
C ILE A 136 24.89 -4.13 -19.40
N TYR A 137 25.46 -4.70 -20.45
CA TYR A 137 26.06 -6.02 -20.46
C TYR A 137 27.56 -5.90 -20.71
N PHE A 138 28.36 -6.48 -19.82
CA PHE A 138 29.81 -6.49 -19.91
C PHE A 138 30.37 -7.91 -19.84
N ASP A 139 31.09 -8.32 -20.89
CA ASP A 139 31.90 -9.55 -20.90
C ASP A 139 33.30 -9.23 -20.38
N ASN A 140 33.65 -9.82 -19.24
CA ASN A 140 34.97 -9.69 -18.63
C ASN A 140 35.98 -10.73 -19.19
N LYS A 141 35.57 -11.56 -20.16
CA LYS A 141 36.47 -12.44 -20.91
C LYS A 141 36.79 -11.81 -22.26
N LYS A 142 38.01 -12.04 -22.74
CA LYS A 142 38.43 -11.54 -24.05
C LYS A 142 37.72 -12.31 -25.18
N PRO A 143 37.38 -11.64 -26.30
CA PRO A 143 37.44 -10.18 -26.50
C PRO A 143 36.40 -9.45 -25.65
N PHE A 144 36.79 -8.33 -25.02
CA PHE A 144 35.87 -7.57 -24.17
C PHE A 144 34.72 -7.06 -25.02
N THR A 145 33.51 -7.22 -24.50
CA THR A 145 32.32 -6.63 -25.12
C THR A 145 31.59 -5.82 -24.07
N LEU A 146 31.38 -4.55 -24.37
CA LEU A 146 30.45 -3.69 -23.65
C LEU A 146 29.30 -3.39 -24.61
N SER A 147 28.09 -3.67 -24.17
CA SER A 147 26.89 -3.37 -24.95
C SER A 147 25.76 -2.88 -24.08
N ALA A 148 24.88 -2.09 -24.67
CA ALA A 148 23.64 -1.65 -24.04
C ALA A 148 22.46 -1.92 -24.96
N PHE A 149 21.30 -2.16 -24.35
CA PHE A 149 20.04 -2.22 -25.07
C PHE A 149 19.47 -0.80 -25.21
N MET A 150 19.37 -0.31 -26.44
CA MET A 150 18.94 1.06 -26.75
C MET A 150 17.97 1.02 -27.92
N ASN A 151 16.80 1.64 -27.76
CA ASN A 151 15.75 1.71 -28.80
C ASN A 151 15.43 0.34 -29.42
N GLY A 152 15.21 -0.67 -28.56
CA GLY A 152 14.88 -2.04 -29.00
C GLY A 152 16.04 -2.84 -29.58
N ASN A 153 17.26 -2.31 -29.59
CA ASN A 153 18.41 -2.94 -30.23
C ASN A 153 19.64 -3.00 -29.32
N ARG A 154 20.40 -4.09 -29.38
CA ARG A 154 21.70 -4.21 -28.71
C ARG A 154 22.76 -3.43 -29.50
N LYS A 155 23.37 -2.43 -28.86
CA LYS A 155 24.45 -1.61 -29.42
C LYS A 155 25.76 -1.92 -28.69
N LYS A 156 26.81 -2.20 -29.45
CA LYS A 156 28.16 -2.47 -28.93
C LYS A 156 28.93 -1.16 -28.85
N ALA A 157 29.65 -0.96 -27.76
CA ALA A 157 30.61 0.13 -27.64
C ALA A 157 31.83 -0.11 -28.54
N ASP A 158 32.37 0.96 -29.11
CA ASP A 158 33.67 0.89 -29.77
C ASP A 158 34.75 0.84 -28.68
N LEU A 159 35.29 -0.36 -28.45
CA LEU A 159 36.33 -0.62 -27.45
C LEU A 159 37.73 -0.68 -28.08
N LYS A 160 37.94 -0.11 -29.27
CA LYS A 160 39.27 -0.11 -29.92
C LYS A 160 40.37 0.49 -29.04
N GLU A 161 40.04 1.44 -28.17
CA GLU A 161 41.01 2.02 -27.24
C GLU A 161 41.41 1.07 -26.09
N LEU A 162 40.62 0.01 -25.85
CA LEU A 162 40.88 -1.01 -24.83
C LEU A 162 41.71 -2.19 -25.37
N ASN A 163 42.17 -2.14 -26.63
CA ASN A 163 42.84 -3.26 -27.33
C ASN A 163 44.22 -3.68 -26.78
N GLU A 164 44.61 -3.23 -25.59
CA GLU A 164 45.81 -3.74 -24.97
C GLU A 164 45.62 -5.19 -24.48
N GLU A 165 46.72 -5.91 -24.36
CA GLU A 165 46.80 -7.34 -24.02
C GLU A 165 46.22 -7.71 -22.62
N HIS A 166 45.52 -6.81 -21.95
CA HIS A 166 45.29 -6.85 -20.50
C HIS A 166 43.83 -6.93 -20.07
N LYS A 167 43.62 -7.12 -18.76
CA LYS A 167 42.32 -7.31 -18.09
C LYS A 167 41.59 -5.99 -17.97
N CYS A 168 40.35 -5.92 -18.44
CA CYS A 168 39.46 -4.78 -18.26
C CYS A 168 38.54 -5.05 -17.08
N LEU A 169 38.54 -4.17 -16.08
CA LEU A 169 37.74 -4.30 -14.87
C LEU A 169 36.59 -3.31 -14.91
N PHE A 170 35.36 -3.82 -14.82
CA PHE A 170 34.20 -2.99 -14.55
C PHE A 170 34.38 -2.31 -13.20
N SER A 171 34.41 -0.97 -13.21
CA SER A 171 34.75 -0.17 -12.05
C SER A 171 33.54 0.52 -11.40
N GLY A 172 32.40 0.56 -12.09
CA GLY A 172 31.16 1.12 -11.58
C GLY A 172 30.39 1.93 -12.63
N THR A 173 29.26 2.48 -12.21
CA THR A 173 28.37 3.32 -13.02
C THR A 173 27.96 4.56 -12.26
N ILE A 174 27.82 5.68 -12.96
CA ILE A 174 27.21 6.92 -12.45
C ILE A 174 26.32 7.45 -13.56
N GLU A 175 25.07 7.74 -13.23
CA GLU A 175 24.10 8.23 -14.22
C GLU A 175 24.04 7.35 -15.47
N ASN A 176 24.47 7.87 -16.63
CA ASN A 176 24.58 7.20 -17.93
C ASN A 176 26.04 6.92 -18.34
N ILE A 177 26.93 6.79 -17.37
CA ILE A 177 28.37 6.63 -17.56
C ILE A 177 28.84 5.34 -16.88
N VAL A 178 29.58 4.52 -17.62
CA VAL A 178 30.32 3.35 -17.09
C VAL A 178 31.79 3.69 -16.99
N TYR A 179 32.41 3.30 -15.89
CA TYR A 179 33.86 3.39 -15.72
C TYR A 179 34.49 2.02 -15.87
N LEU A 180 35.48 1.94 -16.74
CA LEU A 180 36.29 0.76 -16.96
C LEU A 180 37.73 1.07 -16.55
N THR A 181 38.43 0.12 -15.96
CA THR A 181 39.85 0.27 -15.65
C THR A 181 40.60 -0.87 -16.32
N THR A 182 41.57 -0.55 -17.17
CA THR A 182 42.56 -1.52 -17.64
C THR A 182 43.84 -1.36 -16.83
N ILE A 183 44.56 -2.45 -16.67
CA ILE A 183 45.82 -2.45 -15.93
C ILE A 183 46.89 -3.13 -16.78
N THR A 184 47.89 -2.34 -17.17
CA THR A 184 49.00 -2.75 -18.04
C THR A 184 50.32 -2.50 -17.31
N ASN A 185 51.05 -3.56 -16.97
CA ASN A 185 52.27 -3.50 -16.17
C ASN A 185 52.06 -2.75 -14.84
N LYS A 186 52.67 -1.57 -14.70
CA LYS A 186 52.54 -0.66 -13.56
C LYS A 186 51.65 0.53 -13.89
N THR A 187 50.73 0.40 -14.84
CA THR A 187 49.90 1.50 -15.29
C THR A 187 48.44 1.12 -15.24
N ALA A 188 47.63 1.89 -14.50
CA ALA A 188 46.18 1.77 -14.51
C ALA A 188 45.60 2.87 -15.40
N THR A 189 44.82 2.48 -16.40
CA THR A 189 44.16 3.41 -17.32
C THR A 189 42.66 3.34 -17.08
N VAL A 190 42.04 4.48 -16.82
CA VAL A 190 40.61 4.59 -16.57
C VAL A 190 39.94 5.13 -17.82
N PHE A 191 38.92 4.41 -18.27
CA PHE A 191 38.07 4.76 -19.39
C PHE A 191 36.67 5.13 -18.91
N ARG A 192 36.08 6.07 -19.61
CA ARG A 192 34.70 6.50 -19.48
C ARG A 192 33.94 6.00 -20.70
N ALA A 193 32.92 5.19 -20.49
CA ALA A 193 31.97 4.82 -21.51
C ALA A 193 30.65 5.58 -21.31
N THR A 194 30.29 6.41 -22.27
CA THR A 194 29.09 7.26 -22.23
C THR A 194 28.02 6.68 -23.14
N PHE A 195 26.80 6.56 -22.61
CA PHE A 195 25.66 6.04 -23.34
C PHE A 195 24.79 7.20 -23.82
N GLU A 196 24.88 7.50 -25.11
CA GLU A 196 24.03 8.47 -25.80
C GLU A 196 22.74 7.79 -26.27
N GLU A 197 21.84 8.51 -26.94
CA GLU A 197 20.59 7.94 -27.44
C GLU A 197 20.81 6.82 -28.47
N THR A 198 21.86 6.93 -29.27
CA THR A 198 22.11 6.03 -30.41
C THR A 198 23.47 5.31 -30.37
N SER A 199 24.35 5.73 -29.49
CA SER A 199 25.78 5.39 -29.49
C SER A 199 26.28 5.07 -28.09
N VAL A 200 27.31 4.22 -28.03
CA VAL A 200 28.13 4.06 -26.82
C VAL A 200 29.55 4.44 -27.20
N THR A 201 30.01 5.57 -26.68
CA THR A 201 31.37 6.06 -26.88
C THR A 201 32.22 5.66 -25.70
N CYS A 202 33.50 5.34 -25.94
CA CYS A 202 34.45 5.00 -24.88
C CYS A 202 35.69 5.86 -25.09
N GLU A 203 36.15 6.54 -24.04
CA GLU A 203 37.33 7.39 -24.10
C GLU A 203 38.20 7.19 -22.84
N GLN A 204 39.51 7.31 -23.01
CA GLN A 204 40.43 7.36 -21.87
C GLN A 204 40.29 8.69 -21.11
N ILE A 205 40.04 8.63 -19.80
CA ILE A 205 39.93 9.82 -18.94
C ILE A 205 41.07 9.99 -17.94
N ASN A 206 41.78 8.92 -17.60
CA ASN A 206 42.92 9.02 -16.69
C ASN A 206 43.92 7.89 -16.92
N LYS A 207 45.19 8.13 -16.57
CA LYS A 207 46.27 7.16 -16.63
C LYS A 207 47.22 7.38 -15.46
N MET A 208 47.37 6.37 -14.61
CA MET A 208 48.14 6.44 -13.37
C MET A 208 49.25 5.40 -13.36
N HIS A 209 50.47 5.79 -12.98
CA HIS A 209 51.56 4.86 -12.76
C HIS A 209 51.56 4.38 -11.29
N THR A 210 51.49 3.07 -11.09
CA THR A 210 51.48 2.41 -9.79
C THR A 210 52.88 1.89 -9.47
N SER A 211 53.54 2.48 -8.46
CA SER A 211 54.92 2.11 -8.07
C SER A 211 55.03 0.68 -7.51
N GLU A 212 53.96 0.16 -6.90
CA GLU A 212 54.03 -0.98 -5.98
C GLU A 212 53.63 -2.36 -6.53
N VAL A 213 53.15 -2.48 -7.78
CA VAL A 213 52.45 -3.73 -8.17
C VAL A 213 52.82 -4.23 -9.57
N SER A 214 53.28 -5.49 -9.63
CA SER A 214 53.28 -6.31 -10.83
C SER A 214 52.05 -7.22 -10.81
N PHE A 215 51.12 -7.03 -11.75
CA PHE A 215 49.91 -7.83 -11.81
C PHE A 215 50.19 -9.17 -12.51
N SER A 216 49.85 -10.29 -11.85
CA SER A 216 49.95 -11.61 -12.47
C SER A 216 48.84 -11.79 -13.52
N LYS A 217 49.18 -12.44 -14.65
CA LYS A 217 48.29 -12.58 -15.83
C LYS A 217 46.95 -13.28 -15.55
N TYR A 218 46.71 -13.91 -14.37
CA TYR A 218 45.60 -14.85 -14.20
C TYR A 218 44.65 -14.67 -13.00
N GLN A 219 44.84 -13.70 -12.10
CA GLN A 219 43.91 -13.54 -10.96
C GLN A 219 42.68 -12.66 -11.26
N PRO A 220 41.46 -13.05 -10.84
CA PRO A 220 40.27 -12.20 -10.87
C PRO A 220 40.39 -11.09 -9.83
N MET A 221 39.97 -9.88 -10.21
CA MET A 221 40.01 -8.71 -9.33
C MET A 221 38.58 -8.20 -9.11
N TYR A 222 38.30 -7.69 -7.92
CA TYR A 222 37.06 -6.96 -7.62
C TYR A 222 37.41 -5.65 -6.93
N SER A 223 36.69 -4.59 -7.24
CA SER A 223 36.87 -3.26 -6.64
C SER A 223 35.76 -2.98 -5.63
N VAL A 224 36.12 -2.35 -4.52
CA VAL A 224 35.17 -1.84 -3.53
C VAL A 224 35.54 -0.40 -3.24
N ASP A 225 34.55 0.49 -3.36
CA ASP A 225 34.76 1.91 -3.09
C ASP A 225 34.32 2.24 -1.67
N ARG A 226 35.16 2.97 -0.92
CA ARG A 226 34.89 3.43 0.44
C ARG A 226 35.44 4.85 0.64
N LYS A 227 34.57 5.81 0.92
CA LYS A 227 34.93 7.18 1.35
C LYS A 227 35.96 7.87 0.43
N GLY A 228 35.75 7.84 -0.88
CA GLY A 228 36.69 8.45 -1.84
C GLY A 228 37.95 7.63 -2.11
N LYS A 229 38.03 6.39 -1.61
CA LYS A 229 39.12 5.47 -1.89
C LYS A 229 38.57 4.22 -2.56
N ARG A 230 39.20 3.79 -3.66
CA ARG A 230 38.89 2.52 -4.33
C ARG A 230 39.86 1.48 -3.86
N ILE A 231 39.38 0.38 -3.29
CA ILE A 231 40.20 -0.76 -2.90
C ILE A 231 40.01 -1.85 -3.95
N ILE A 232 41.04 -2.15 -4.73
CA ILE A 232 41.02 -3.28 -5.65
C ILE A 232 41.56 -4.49 -4.91
N TYR A 233 40.70 -5.48 -4.70
CA TYR A 233 41.05 -6.75 -4.11
C TYR A 233 41.48 -7.74 -5.18
N MET A 234 42.57 -8.45 -4.89
CA MET A 234 42.99 -9.64 -5.63
C MET A 234 42.61 -10.87 -4.82
N ILE A 235 41.89 -11.81 -5.44
CA ILE A 235 41.68 -13.14 -4.86
C ILE A 235 42.89 -13.99 -5.23
N GLN A 236 43.65 -14.42 -4.22
CA GLN A 236 44.64 -15.48 -4.40
C GLN A 236 43.93 -16.83 -4.21
N ASP A 237 43.75 -17.57 -5.31
CA ASP A 237 42.99 -18.83 -5.40
C ASP A 237 43.40 -19.92 -4.40
N LYS A 238 44.52 -19.78 -3.68
CA LYS A 238 45.06 -20.79 -2.76
C LYS A 238 44.93 -20.46 -1.27
N LEU A 239 44.53 -19.26 -0.87
CA LEU A 239 44.69 -18.83 0.54
C LEU A 239 43.48 -18.16 1.21
N ASN A 240 42.36 -17.93 0.53
CA ASN A 240 41.23 -17.14 1.08
C ASN A 240 41.66 -15.79 1.72
N LYS A 241 42.84 -15.27 1.36
CA LYS A 241 43.36 -13.98 1.80
C LYS A 241 43.16 -12.99 0.67
N ALA A 242 42.34 -11.97 0.92
CA ALA A 242 42.17 -10.85 0.02
C ALA A 242 43.28 -9.82 0.32
N GLN A 243 44.18 -9.56 -0.63
CA GLN A 243 45.06 -8.40 -0.57
C GLN A 243 44.40 -7.29 -1.40
N GLY A 244 44.14 -6.15 -0.74
CA GLY A 244 43.54 -4.98 -1.36
C GLY A 244 44.57 -3.88 -1.53
N ILE A 245 44.63 -3.28 -2.73
CA ILE A 245 45.41 -2.07 -2.98
C ILE A 245 44.45 -0.89 -2.98
N MET A 246 44.77 0.15 -2.19
CA MET A 246 43.93 1.31 -1.98
C MET A 246 44.39 2.46 -2.89
N TYR A 247 43.50 2.89 -3.78
CA TYR A 247 43.67 4.06 -4.64
C TYR A 247 42.91 5.23 -4.04
N ASP A 248 43.52 6.40 -4.03
CA ASP A 248 42.80 7.64 -3.77
C ASP A 248 42.07 8.04 -5.06
N ILE A 249 40.74 7.98 -5.03
CA ILE A 249 39.88 8.45 -6.13
C ILE A 249 39.20 9.77 -5.76
N SER A 250 39.66 10.47 -4.73
CA SER A 250 39.09 11.73 -4.24
C SER A 250 39.18 12.86 -5.27
N GLU A 251 40.16 12.81 -6.17
CA GLU A 251 40.25 13.73 -7.31
C GLU A 251 39.12 13.50 -8.33
N ILE A 252 38.59 12.27 -8.39
CA ILE A 252 37.38 11.94 -9.13
C ILE A 252 36.17 12.17 -8.23
N LYS A 253 36.01 13.43 -7.77
CA LYS A 253 35.01 13.88 -6.76
C LYS A 253 33.60 13.31 -6.98
N PHE A 254 33.23 13.05 -8.23
CA PHE A 254 31.90 12.58 -8.62
C PHE A 254 31.63 11.09 -8.34
N ILE A 255 32.65 10.22 -8.36
CA ILE A 255 32.46 8.76 -8.25
C ILE A 255 32.22 8.28 -6.83
N SER A 256 32.85 8.93 -5.85
CA SER A 256 32.80 8.49 -4.45
C SER A 256 31.41 8.50 -3.81
N GLN A 257 30.44 9.20 -4.42
CA GLN A 257 29.11 9.44 -3.86
C GLN A 257 28.03 8.45 -4.35
N HIS A 258 28.30 7.63 -5.38
CA HIS A 258 27.24 6.92 -6.13
C HIS A 258 27.43 5.40 -6.28
N VAL A 259 28.30 4.78 -5.47
CA VAL A 259 28.65 3.35 -5.67
C VAL A 259 27.85 2.46 -4.71
N GLU A 260 26.81 1.81 -5.25
CA GLU A 260 26.16 0.67 -4.61
C GLU A 260 26.84 -0.65 -4.99
N PHE A 261 27.01 -1.50 -3.97
CA PHE A 261 27.71 -2.78 -3.96
C PHE A 261 27.29 -3.70 -5.14
N VAL A 262 28.28 -4.32 -5.79
CA VAL A 262 28.03 -5.39 -6.76
C VAL A 262 28.03 -6.72 -6.01
N HIS A 263 26.86 -7.35 -5.87
CA HIS A 263 26.76 -8.76 -5.53
C HIS A 263 26.90 -9.60 -6.82
N ARG A 264 27.70 -10.67 -6.76
CA ARG A 264 27.66 -11.74 -7.76
C ARG A 264 26.58 -12.75 -7.37
N TYR A 265 25.76 -13.14 -8.33
CA TYR A 265 25.14 -14.46 -8.39
C TYR A 265 26.01 -15.36 -9.28
#